data_AF-A0A8K0QRV1-F1
#
_entry.id   AF-A0A8K0QRV1-F1
#
_cell.length_a   1.000
_cell.length_b   1.000
_cell.length_c   1.000
_cell.angle_alpha   90.00
_cell.angle_beta   90.00
_cell.angle_gamma   90.00
#
_symmetry.space_group_name_H-M   'P 1'
#
loop_
_entity.id
_entity.type
_entity.pdbx_description
1 polymer ?
#
loop_
_entity_poly.entity_id
_entity_poly.type
_entity_poly.pdbx_seq_one_letter_code
_entity_poly.pdbx_strand_id
1 'polypeptide(L)'
;MTEQSELTRQARDTIGYKIDGKTYNKPLEARAIPNERLKQVFGIDNAFTTHSQDEKAEFKKRSIKLMNDARRLNKDNQDSWTHLLEQAITIAKEYTDKASDMINISEMVQFITLRLSILYLFPDAPTAQAQDFDDFVRDGKGINELWLKSKAGVDSCPSWEQEEGLQTAIRRIICPVSAETTQERSMSNTGGQTASAAAIKFLLPYLNGLMPRWIVNLWAWLGLPVGSAAPQPSHLIKNETPSDKLDPSVPKSYPMNLILPAYETVWRVVLRSFLEIRYREAPDGDDWSRTMEEYLETLQDPDCMRQKPLFKSSHHNVKPMDIVKEGLRLYPPTSRMHRVFEQDGKTTTAFAN
;
A
#
# COMPACT_ATOMS: atom_id res chain seq x y z
N MET A 1 -9.14 -21.11 -32.09
CA MET A 1 -8.59 -20.28 -31.00
C MET A 1 -9.68 -20.22 -29.93
N THR A 2 -9.39 -20.62 -28.68
CA THR A 2 -10.41 -20.65 -27.62
C THR A 2 -10.76 -19.23 -27.17
N GLU A 3 -12.02 -18.96 -26.83
CA GLU A 3 -12.50 -17.66 -26.32
C GLU A 3 -11.62 -17.10 -25.18
N GLN A 4 -11.15 -17.99 -24.30
CA GLN A 4 -10.26 -17.62 -23.20
C GLN A 4 -8.86 -17.16 -23.65
N SER A 5 -8.36 -17.67 -24.78
CA SER A 5 -7.10 -17.20 -25.37
C SER A 5 -7.23 -15.79 -25.94
N GLU A 6 -8.42 -15.44 -26.44
CA GLU A 6 -8.71 -14.11 -26.97
C GLU A 6 -8.90 -13.08 -25.87
N LEU A 7 -9.64 -13.41 -24.80
CA LEU A 7 -9.76 -12.57 -23.60
C LEU A 7 -8.39 -12.30 -22.95
N THR A 8 -7.54 -13.34 -22.86
CA THR A 8 -6.18 -13.20 -22.34
C THR A 8 -5.33 -12.26 -23.20
N ARG A 9 -5.46 -12.36 -24.54
CA ARG A 9 -4.79 -11.46 -25.47
C ARG A 9 -5.27 -10.02 -25.29
N GLN A 10 -6.59 -9.81 -25.20
CA GLN A 10 -7.19 -8.48 -25.03
C GLN A 10 -6.78 -7.83 -23.70
N ALA A 11 -6.76 -8.59 -22.60
CA ALA A 11 -6.28 -8.13 -21.31
C ALA A 11 -4.80 -7.73 -21.39
N ARG A 12 -3.96 -8.57 -22.00
CA ARG A 12 -2.53 -8.28 -22.23
C ARG A 12 -2.32 -7.02 -23.06
N ASP A 13 -3.10 -6.83 -24.12
CA ASP A 13 -2.99 -5.66 -25.01
C ASP A 13 -3.45 -4.38 -24.28
N THR A 14 -4.56 -4.44 -23.55
CA THR A 14 -5.03 -3.32 -22.70
C THR A 14 -3.97 -2.95 -21.67
N ILE A 15 -3.37 -3.95 -21.00
CA ILE A 15 -2.28 -3.76 -20.04
C ILE A 15 -1.04 -3.14 -20.71
N GLY A 16 -0.68 -3.64 -21.89
CA GLY A 16 0.50 -3.23 -22.65
C GLY A 16 0.32 -1.94 -23.45
N TYR A 17 -0.81 -1.23 -23.29
CA TYR A 17 -1.17 -0.05 -24.08
C TYR A 17 -1.11 -0.34 -25.58
N LYS A 18 -1.75 -1.42 -26.04
CA LYS A 18 -1.78 -1.80 -27.44
C LYS A 18 -3.18 -1.69 -28.02
N ILE A 19 -3.26 -1.19 -29.25
CA ILE A 19 -4.46 -1.15 -30.09
C ILE A 19 -4.12 -1.93 -31.34
N ASP A 20 -4.91 -2.96 -31.66
CA ASP A 20 -4.69 -3.84 -32.81
C ASP A 20 -3.24 -4.38 -32.90
N GLY A 21 -2.67 -4.71 -31.74
CA GLY A 21 -1.31 -5.22 -31.59
C GLY A 21 -0.18 -4.18 -31.67
N LYS A 22 -0.50 -2.90 -31.97
CA LYS A 22 0.47 -1.79 -32.05
C LYS A 22 0.50 -1.00 -30.74
N THR A 23 1.71 -0.57 -30.34
CA THR A 23 1.89 0.27 -29.15
C THR A 23 1.22 1.63 -29.34
N TYR A 24 0.38 2.01 -28.37
CA TYR A 24 -0.26 3.31 -28.29
C TYR A 24 0.76 4.38 -27.91
N ASN A 25 0.69 5.53 -28.57
CA ASN A 25 1.68 6.61 -28.43
C ASN A 25 1.42 7.52 -27.22
N LYS A 26 0.25 7.45 -26.59
CA LYS A 26 -0.14 8.27 -25.42
C LYS A 26 -0.51 7.41 -24.19
N PRO A 27 0.38 6.53 -23.70
CA PRO A 27 0.06 5.60 -22.61
C PRO A 27 -0.24 6.30 -21.28
N LEU A 28 0.27 7.52 -21.06
CA LEU A 28 -0.04 8.30 -19.86
C LEU A 28 -1.50 8.77 -19.88
N GLU A 29 -1.94 9.42 -20.96
CA GLU A 29 -3.32 9.87 -21.14
C GLU A 29 -4.29 8.69 -21.01
N ALA A 30 -3.99 7.57 -21.67
CA ALA A 30 -4.85 6.39 -21.64
C ALA A 30 -5.11 5.82 -20.25
N ARG A 31 -4.18 6.04 -19.31
CA ARG A 31 -4.33 5.65 -17.91
C ARG A 31 -4.85 6.77 -17.03
N ALA A 32 -4.48 8.01 -17.29
CA ALA A 32 -4.84 9.15 -16.47
C ALA A 32 -6.34 9.46 -16.58
N ILE A 33 -6.89 9.51 -17.81
CA ILE A 33 -8.30 9.78 -18.08
C ILE A 33 -9.25 8.93 -17.23
N PRO A 34 -9.18 7.58 -17.26
CA PRO A 34 -10.09 6.78 -16.44
C PRO A 34 -9.85 6.96 -14.94
N ASN A 35 -8.67 7.42 -14.51
CA ASN A 35 -8.33 7.65 -13.11
C ASN A 35 -8.58 9.08 -12.63
N GLU A 36 -9.10 9.99 -13.46
CA GLU A 36 -9.40 11.38 -13.06
C GLU A 36 -10.34 11.46 -11.85
N ARG A 37 -11.28 10.51 -11.73
CA ARG A 37 -12.13 10.39 -10.53
C ARG A 37 -11.34 10.27 -9.23
N LEU A 38 -10.15 9.67 -9.24
CA LEU A 38 -9.31 9.57 -8.05
C LEU A 38 -8.68 10.92 -7.70
N LYS A 39 -8.39 11.74 -8.69
CA LYS A 39 -7.97 13.14 -8.49
C LYS A 39 -9.11 13.95 -7.87
N GLN A 40 -10.34 13.78 -8.36
CA GLN A 40 -11.51 14.43 -7.78
C GLN A 40 -11.77 14.00 -6.32
N VAL A 41 -11.81 12.69 -6.04
CA VAL A 41 -12.22 12.17 -4.71
C VAL A 41 -11.11 12.26 -3.66
N PHE A 42 -9.86 12.04 -4.05
CA PHE A 42 -8.73 11.95 -3.11
C PHE A 42 -7.69 13.05 -3.29
N GLY A 43 -7.90 13.96 -4.26
CA GLY A 43 -6.94 15.02 -4.56
C GLY A 43 -5.62 14.48 -5.12
N ILE A 44 -5.56 13.21 -5.56
CA ILE A 44 -4.28 12.61 -5.95
C ILE A 44 -3.80 13.13 -7.31
N ASP A 45 -2.57 13.62 -7.32
CA ASP A 45 -1.81 14.06 -8.48
C ASP A 45 -0.48 13.31 -8.49
N ASN A 46 -0.56 12.02 -8.81
CA ASN A 46 0.56 11.09 -8.75
C ASN A 46 0.74 10.35 -10.07
N ALA A 47 1.57 9.31 -10.06
CA ALA A 47 1.81 8.50 -11.23
C ALA A 47 0.54 7.96 -11.87
N PHE A 48 -0.61 7.79 -11.20
CA PHE A 48 -1.84 7.24 -11.79
C PHE A 48 -2.71 8.26 -12.53
N THR A 49 -2.62 9.54 -12.15
CA THR A 49 -3.50 10.63 -12.61
C THR A 49 -2.78 11.69 -13.44
N THR A 50 -1.44 11.73 -13.41
CA THR A 50 -0.67 12.69 -14.23
C THR A 50 -0.62 12.30 -15.72
N HIS A 51 -0.65 13.33 -16.55
CA HIS A 51 -0.40 13.27 -18.00
C HIS A 51 1.07 13.59 -18.35
N SER A 52 1.87 14.04 -17.38
CA SER A 52 3.26 14.45 -17.55
C SER A 52 4.23 13.31 -17.26
N GLN A 53 5.16 13.08 -18.18
CA GLN A 53 6.21 12.09 -18.02
C GLN A 53 7.20 12.49 -16.91
N ASP A 54 7.50 13.79 -16.80
CA ASP A 54 8.44 14.32 -15.81
C ASP A 54 7.86 14.19 -14.40
N GLU A 55 6.59 14.52 -14.21
CA GLU A 55 5.90 14.39 -12.91
C GLU A 55 5.81 12.92 -12.48
N LYS A 56 5.51 12.01 -13.41
CA LYS A 56 5.54 10.57 -13.14
C LYS A 56 6.94 10.12 -12.72
N ALA A 57 7.98 10.59 -13.40
CA ALA A 57 9.36 10.24 -13.09
C ALA A 57 9.80 10.77 -11.71
N GLU A 58 9.41 12.01 -11.39
CA GLU A 58 9.68 12.65 -10.10
C GLU A 58 8.96 11.92 -8.96
N PHE A 59 7.65 11.69 -9.08
CA PHE A 59 6.87 10.95 -8.08
C PHE A 59 7.46 9.57 -7.82
N LYS A 60 7.86 8.88 -8.89
CA LYS A 60 8.50 7.57 -8.81
C LYS A 60 9.83 7.64 -8.08
N LYS A 61 10.70 8.59 -8.42
CA LYS A 61 11.99 8.81 -7.76
C LYS A 61 11.79 9.08 -6.27
N ARG A 62 10.84 9.95 -5.91
CA ARG A 62 10.49 10.27 -4.52
C ARG A 62 9.98 9.04 -3.77
N SER A 63 9.06 8.28 -4.35
CA SER A 63 8.49 7.09 -3.73
C SER A 63 9.54 6.02 -3.46
N ILE A 64 10.44 5.76 -4.43
CA ILE A 64 11.55 4.82 -4.25
C ILE A 64 12.48 5.26 -3.13
N LYS A 65 12.80 6.56 -3.09
CA LYS A 65 13.64 7.11 -2.03
C LYS A 65 13.00 6.86 -0.66
N LEU A 66 11.73 7.24 -0.47
CA LEU A 66 11.00 7.00 0.78
C LEU A 66 10.98 5.52 1.16
N MET A 67 10.73 4.61 0.21
CA MET A 67 10.73 3.17 0.48
C MET A 67 12.11 2.62 0.86
N ASN A 68 13.19 3.16 0.28
CA ASN A 68 14.55 2.76 0.63
C ASN A 68 14.95 3.30 2.01
N ASP A 69 14.63 4.56 2.28
CA ASP A 69 14.87 5.22 3.57
C ASP A 69 14.12 4.48 4.68
N ALA A 70 12.84 4.15 4.44
CA ALA A 70 11.99 3.32 5.29
C ALA A 70 12.63 1.96 5.64
N ARG A 71 13.20 1.28 4.64
CA ARG A 71 13.88 -0.01 4.82
C ARG A 71 15.29 0.12 5.41
N ARG A 72 15.76 1.34 5.72
CA ARG A 72 17.14 1.64 6.16
C ARG A 72 18.19 1.07 5.20
N LEU A 73 17.85 0.99 3.91
CA LEU A 73 18.72 0.49 2.86
C LEU A 73 19.72 1.58 2.44
N ASN A 74 20.87 1.61 3.12
CA ASN A 74 22.03 2.37 2.64
C ASN A 74 22.94 1.43 1.82
N LYS A 75 23.84 1.98 0.99
CA LYS A 75 24.80 1.19 0.20
C LYS A 75 25.63 0.20 1.06
N ASP A 76 25.80 0.53 2.34
CA ASP A 76 26.58 -0.22 3.31
C ASP A 76 25.72 -0.99 4.34
N ASN A 77 24.39 -0.76 4.36
CA ASN A 77 23.47 -1.44 5.27
C ASN A 77 22.70 -2.55 4.56
N GLN A 78 22.61 -3.66 5.25
CA GLN A 78 21.91 -4.84 4.76
C GLN A 78 20.41 -4.72 5.04
N ASP A 79 19.62 -5.29 4.14
CA ASP A 79 18.17 -5.35 4.22
C ASP A 79 17.77 -6.10 5.50
N SER A 80 17.36 -5.40 6.55
CA SER A 80 16.84 -5.99 7.79
C SER A 80 15.39 -5.58 7.97
N TRP A 81 14.50 -6.56 7.99
CA TRP A 81 13.06 -6.35 8.20
C TRP A 81 12.65 -6.47 9.66
N THR A 82 13.61 -6.71 10.56
CA THR A 82 13.39 -6.90 12.00
C THR A 82 12.62 -5.71 12.59
N HIS A 83 13.01 -4.48 12.26
CA HIS A 83 12.29 -3.29 12.71
C HIS A 83 10.84 -3.26 12.23
N LEU A 84 10.59 -3.62 10.97
CA LEU A 84 9.22 -3.62 10.44
C LEU A 84 8.36 -4.68 11.10
N LEU A 85 8.92 -5.88 11.32
CA LEU A 85 8.27 -6.95 12.05
C LEU A 85 7.95 -6.52 13.50
N GLU A 86 8.92 -5.94 14.21
CA GLU A 86 8.73 -5.42 15.57
C GLU A 86 7.62 -4.36 15.64
N GLN A 87 7.60 -3.42 14.69
CA GLN A 87 6.56 -2.40 14.61
C GLN A 87 5.19 -3.01 14.31
N ALA A 88 5.10 -3.94 13.36
CA ALA A 88 3.85 -4.63 13.03
C ALA A 88 3.29 -5.38 14.25
N ILE A 89 4.15 -6.08 15.00
CA ILE A 89 3.79 -6.80 16.23
C ILE A 89 3.31 -5.82 17.30
N THR A 90 4.03 -4.70 17.49
CA THR A 90 3.68 -3.70 18.49
C THR A 90 2.33 -3.06 18.20
N ILE A 91 2.09 -2.69 16.93
CA ILE A 91 0.82 -2.10 16.49
C ILE A 91 -0.33 -3.11 16.62
N ALA A 92 -0.10 -4.38 16.26
CA ALA A 92 -1.10 -5.43 16.41
C ALA A 92 -1.48 -5.65 17.88
N LYS A 93 -0.50 -5.69 18.79
CA LYS A 93 -0.73 -5.79 20.24
C LYS A 93 -1.55 -4.62 20.76
N GLU A 94 -1.22 -3.40 20.36
CA GLU A 94 -2.00 -2.24 20.77
C GLU A 94 -3.46 -2.35 20.32
N TYR A 95 -3.71 -2.81 19.10
CA TYR A 95 -5.08 -3.05 18.65
C TYR A 95 -5.78 -4.10 19.50
N THR A 96 -5.13 -5.24 19.77
CA THR A 96 -5.74 -6.30 20.58
C THR A 96 -5.98 -5.89 22.03
N ASP A 97 -5.10 -5.06 22.60
CA ASP A 97 -5.24 -4.57 23.99
C ASP A 97 -6.39 -3.57 24.14
N LYS A 98 -6.74 -2.86 23.06
CA LYS A 98 -7.83 -1.87 23.03
C LYS A 98 -9.14 -2.43 22.45
N ALA A 99 -9.08 -3.53 21.71
CA ALA A 99 -10.26 -4.15 21.15
C ALA A 99 -11.15 -4.75 22.25
N SER A 100 -12.46 -4.76 21.99
CA SER A 100 -13.43 -5.48 22.82
C SER A 100 -13.22 -7.00 22.79
N ASP A 101 -14.03 -7.76 23.52
CA ASP A 101 -14.01 -9.24 23.55
C ASP A 101 -14.05 -9.90 22.15
N MET A 102 -14.59 -9.20 21.14
CA MET A 102 -14.56 -9.63 19.74
C MET A 102 -13.63 -8.74 18.90
N ILE A 103 -12.76 -9.37 18.11
CA ILE A 103 -11.84 -8.70 17.19
C ILE A 103 -12.47 -8.60 15.80
N ASN A 104 -12.64 -7.37 15.30
CA ASN A 104 -12.98 -7.16 13.90
C ASN A 104 -11.72 -7.27 13.03
N ILE A 105 -11.53 -8.41 12.38
CA ILE A 105 -10.33 -8.70 11.57
C ILE A 105 -10.13 -7.66 10.45
N SER A 106 -11.21 -7.18 9.81
CA SER A 106 -11.08 -6.19 8.74
C SER A 106 -10.58 -4.85 9.28
N GLU A 107 -11.11 -4.40 10.42
CA GLU A 107 -10.69 -3.15 11.05
C GLU A 107 -9.26 -3.25 11.57
N MET A 108 -8.90 -4.37 12.20
CA MET A 108 -7.54 -4.63 12.66
C MET A 108 -6.53 -4.58 11.51
N VAL A 109 -6.80 -5.28 10.39
CA VAL A 109 -5.90 -5.28 9.24
C VAL A 109 -5.79 -3.88 8.64
N GLN A 110 -6.89 -3.13 8.53
CA GLN A 110 -6.86 -1.74 8.08
C GLN A 110 -6.02 -0.86 9.01
N PHE A 111 -6.22 -0.97 10.32
CA PHE A 111 -5.48 -0.22 11.33
C PHE A 111 -3.97 -0.48 11.23
N ILE A 112 -3.55 -1.76 11.24
CA ILE A 112 -2.13 -2.08 11.24
C ILE A 112 -1.47 -1.64 9.93
N THR A 113 -2.10 -1.89 8.79
CA THR A 113 -1.54 -1.52 7.48
C THR A 113 -1.50 -0.01 7.26
N LEU A 114 -2.52 0.74 7.69
CA LEU A 114 -2.51 2.20 7.62
C LEU A 114 -1.39 2.77 8.50
N ARG A 115 -1.28 2.31 9.75
CA ARG A 115 -0.28 2.82 10.69
C ARG A 115 1.14 2.48 10.28
N LEU A 116 1.40 1.26 9.79
CA LEU A 116 2.69 0.93 9.17
C LEU A 116 2.97 1.80 7.94
N SER A 117 1.98 2.02 7.07
CA SER A 117 2.16 2.89 5.90
C SER A 117 2.56 4.30 6.33
N ILE A 118 1.92 4.86 7.36
CA ILE A 118 2.25 6.19 7.84
C ILE A 118 3.64 6.26 8.45
N LEU A 119 3.97 5.31 9.34
CA LEU A 119 5.28 5.23 9.98
C LEU A 119 6.44 5.24 8.97
N TYR A 120 6.26 4.57 7.84
CA TYR A 120 7.31 4.43 6.83
C TYR A 120 7.28 5.49 5.73
N LEU A 121 6.12 6.07 5.43
CA LEU A 121 6.00 7.12 4.41
C LEU A 121 6.25 8.52 4.97
N PHE A 122 6.04 8.71 6.27
CA PHE A 122 6.14 9.99 6.97
C PHE A 122 7.01 9.79 8.22
N PRO A 123 8.35 9.77 8.08
CA PRO A 123 9.27 9.50 9.20
C PRO A 123 9.21 10.56 10.32
N ASP A 124 8.70 11.76 10.01
CA ASP A 124 8.48 12.84 10.97
C ASP A 124 7.11 12.73 11.69
N ALA A 125 6.29 11.73 11.33
CA ALA A 125 5.01 11.52 11.98
C ALA A 125 5.20 11.20 13.47
N PRO A 126 4.35 11.72 14.36
CA PRO A 126 4.47 11.47 15.78
C PRO A 126 4.45 9.97 16.07
N THR A 127 5.30 9.53 16.99
CA THR A 127 5.26 8.15 17.47
C THR A 127 3.92 7.95 18.16
N ALA A 128 3.08 7.13 17.56
CA ALA A 128 1.65 7.14 17.82
C ALA A 128 1.31 6.93 19.31
N GLN A 129 0.55 7.87 19.86
CA GLN A 129 0.05 7.89 21.24
C GLN A 129 -1.32 7.23 21.34
N ALA A 130 -1.80 6.99 22.58
CA ALA A 130 -3.07 6.30 22.78
C ALA A 130 -4.28 7.03 22.15
N GLN A 131 -4.22 8.35 22.03
CA GLN A 131 -5.22 9.20 21.38
C GLN A 131 -5.28 9.01 19.86
N ASP A 132 -4.22 8.47 19.25
CA ASP A 132 -4.15 8.28 17.80
C ASP A 132 -4.93 7.04 17.36
N PHE A 133 -5.25 6.11 18.28
CA PHE A 133 -5.94 4.86 17.95
C PHE A 133 -7.30 5.09 17.27
N ASP A 134 -8.15 5.91 17.89
CA ASP A 134 -9.48 6.23 17.36
C ASP A 134 -9.38 7.02 16.05
N ASP A 135 -8.35 7.86 15.91
CA ASP A 135 -8.06 8.60 14.69
C ASP A 135 -7.68 7.63 13.54
N PHE A 136 -6.78 6.68 13.76
CA PHE A 136 -6.43 5.65 12.77
C PHE A 136 -7.62 4.75 12.38
N VAL A 137 -8.45 4.34 13.34
CA VAL A 137 -9.66 3.53 13.06
C VAL A 137 -10.67 4.33 12.23
N ARG A 138 -10.93 5.59 12.61
CA ARG A 138 -11.83 6.47 11.88
C ARG A 138 -11.32 6.75 10.46
N ASP A 139 -10.02 6.99 10.31
CA ASP A 139 -9.42 7.37 9.04
C ASP A 139 -9.35 6.20 8.07
N GLY A 140 -9.03 5.00 8.57
CA GLY A 140 -9.11 3.77 7.79
C GLY A 140 -10.51 3.54 7.21
N LYS A 141 -11.56 3.75 8.04
CA LYS A 141 -12.97 3.69 7.61
C LYS A 141 -13.30 4.78 6.60
N GLY A 142 -12.94 6.04 6.88
CA GLY A 142 -13.19 7.19 6.01
C GLY A 142 -12.57 7.02 4.62
N ILE A 143 -11.30 6.59 4.55
CA ILE A 143 -10.63 6.31 3.27
C ILE A 143 -11.35 5.19 2.51
N ASN A 144 -11.76 4.11 3.18
CA ASN A 144 -12.47 3.01 2.53
C ASN A 144 -13.87 3.42 2.05
N GLU A 145 -14.61 4.20 2.82
CA GLU A 145 -15.92 4.73 2.42
C GLU A 145 -15.81 5.65 1.19
N LEU A 146 -14.85 6.57 1.20
CA LEU A 146 -14.53 7.42 0.05
C LEU A 146 -14.14 6.59 -1.18
N TRP A 147 -13.37 5.52 -0.98
CA TRP A 147 -13.00 4.61 -2.07
C TRP A 147 -14.22 3.89 -2.66
N LEU A 148 -15.16 3.45 -1.83
CA LEU A 148 -16.41 2.85 -2.30
C LEU A 148 -17.29 3.88 -3.03
N LYS A 149 -17.40 5.11 -2.51
CA LYS A 149 -18.10 6.22 -3.17
C LYS A 149 -17.45 6.60 -4.50
N SER A 150 -16.12 6.51 -4.62
CA SER A 150 -15.38 6.78 -5.88
C SER A 150 -15.75 5.85 -7.03
N LYS A 151 -16.43 4.74 -6.72
CA LYS A 151 -16.90 3.74 -7.68
C LYS A 151 -18.40 3.87 -7.95
N ALA A 152 -19.13 4.67 -7.17
CA ALA A 152 -20.47 5.13 -7.50
C ALA A 152 -20.36 6.21 -8.60
N GLY A 153 -21.42 6.38 -9.39
CA GLY A 153 -21.40 7.26 -10.57
C GLY A 153 -20.90 8.68 -10.29
N VAL A 154 -20.35 9.32 -11.33
CA VAL A 154 -19.65 10.63 -11.27
C VAL A 154 -20.44 11.71 -10.53
N ASP A 155 -21.77 11.73 -10.69
CA ASP A 155 -22.67 12.73 -10.10
C ASP A 155 -22.81 12.62 -8.57
N SER A 156 -22.30 11.54 -7.97
CA SER A 156 -22.36 11.27 -6.53
C SER A 156 -20.99 11.27 -5.85
N CYS A 157 -19.92 11.55 -6.60
CA CYS A 157 -18.56 11.54 -6.09
C CYS A 157 -18.29 12.79 -5.25
N PRO A 158 -17.90 12.65 -3.96
CA PRO A 158 -17.46 13.79 -3.18
C PRO A 158 -16.16 14.37 -3.77
N SER A 159 -15.96 15.68 -3.61
CA SER A 159 -14.71 16.34 -3.95
C SER A 159 -13.76 16.30 -2.76
N TRP A 160 -12.48 16.06 -2.99
CA TRP A 160 -11.46 16.03 -1.93
C TRP A 160 -11.46 17.32 -1.11
N GLU A 161 -11.65 18.46 -1.76
CA GLU A 161 -11.72 19.79 -1.15
C GLU A 161 -12.85 19.91 -0.11
N GLN A 162 -13.90 19.11 -0.23
CA GLN A 162 -15.06 19.09 0.67
C GLN A 162 -14.88 18.10 1.84
N GLU A 163 -13.89 17.22 1.78
CA GLU A 163 -13.62 16.19 2.79
C GLU A 163 -12.75 16.74 3.95
N GLU A 164 -13.13 17.89 4.50
CA GLU A 164 -12.37 18.61 5.54
C GLU A 164 -12.12 17.74 6.79
N GLY A 165 -13.08 16.90 7.17
CA GLY A 165 -12.98 16.01 8.31
C GLY A 165 -11.86 14.97 8.14
N LEU A 166 -11.81 14.30 6.99
CA LEU A 166 -10.75 13.33 6.71
C LEU A 166 -9.40 14.02 6.50
N GLN A 167 -9.37 15.17 5.82
CA GLN A 167 -8.14 15.96 5.68
C GLN A 167 -7.54 16.33 7.05
N THR A 168 -8.39 16.78 7.98
CA THR A 168 -7.98 17.18 9.33
C THR A 168 -7.48 15.99 10.13
N ALA A 169 -8.12 14.84 9.98
CA ALA A 169 -7.72 13.62 10.67
C ALA A 169 -6.38 13.06 10.14
N ILE A 170 -6.22 13.00 8.82
CA ILE A 170 -4.95 12.61 8.18
C ILE A 170 -3.81 13.55 8.60
N ARG A 171 -4.07 14.86 8.76
CA ARG A 171 -3.06 15.79 9.28
C ARG A 171 -2.65 15.47 10.70
N ARG A 172 -3.59 15.09 11.58
CA ARG A 172 -3.27 14.74 12.98
C ARG A 172 -2.35 13.53 13.09
N ILE A 173 -2.51 12.54 12.22
CA ILE A 173 -1.70 11.32 12.26
C ILE A 173 -0.33 11.47 11.58
N ILE A 174 -0.13 12.47 10.71
CA ILE A 174 1.15 12.69 10.00
C ILE A 174 1.97 13.87 10.51
N CYS A 175 1.35 14.88 11.14
CA CYS A 175 2.02 16.06 11.62
C CYS A 175 2.29 15.96 13.13
N PRO A 176 3.53 16.21 13.59
CA PRO A 176 3.79 16.32 15.01
C PRO A 176 3.02 17.52 15.57
N VAL A 177 2.20 17.30 16.60
CA VAL A 177 1.53 18.38 17.32
C VAL A 177 2.63 19.23 17.99
N SER A 178 2.81 20.47 17.53
CA SER A 178 3.70 21.43 18.18
C SER A 178 3.35 21.51 19.67
N ALA A 179 4.34 21.35 20.54
CA ALA A 179 4.19 21.17 21.98
C ALA A 179 3.72 22.43 22.76
N GLU A 180 2.86 23.28 22.18
CA GLU A 180 2.37 24.51 22.82
C GLU A 180 0.93 24.42 23.34
N THR A 181 0.27 23.25 23.29
CA THR A 181 -1.09 23.13 23.84
C THR A 181 -1.32 21.82 24.58
N THR A 182 -0.41 21.48 25.49
CA THR A 182 -0.65 20.43 26.50
C THR A 182 -0.54 21.02 27.91
N GLN A 183 -1.44 21.95 28.22
CA GLN A 183 -1.66 22.38 29.59
C GLN A 183 -3.14 22.58 29.83
N GLU A 184 -3.96 21.55 29.58
CA GLU A 184 -5.31 21.37 30.13
C GLU A 184 -5.95 20.10 29.53
N ARG A 185 -5.58 18.92 30.05
CA ARG A 185 -6.47 17.72 30.14
C ARG A 185 -5.68 16.49 30.57
N SER A 186 -5.29 16.49 31.83
CA SER A 186 -4.96 15.28 32.56
C SER A 186 -6.06 15.08 33.62
N MET A 187 -7.02 14.19 33.36
CA MET A 187 -7.72 13.44 34.41
C MET A 187 -8.48 12.24 33.83
N SER A 188 -8.25 11.08 34.47
CA SER A 188 -8.89 9.77 34.32
C SER A 188 -8.51 8.97 33.06
N ASN A 189 -8.25 7.66 33.08
CA ASN A 189 -8.59 6.67 34.10
C ASN A 189 -7.68 5.43 34.00
N THR A 190 -7.47 4.80 35.16
CA THR A 190 -6.77 3.52 35.40
C THR A 190 -7.69 2.32 35.23
N GLY A 191 -7.12 1.18 34.82
CA GLY A 191 -7.56 -0.15 35.27
C GLY A 191 -8.01 -1.13 34.18
N GLY A 192 -7.41 -2.32 34.18
CA GLY A 192 -7.92 -3.49 33.44
C GLY A 192 -6.83 -4.42 32.91
N GLN A 193 -6.30 -5.29 33.77
CA GLN A 193 -5.54 -6.48 33.33
C GLN A 193 -6.49 -7.66 33.08
N THR A 194 -6.03 -8.56 32.22
CA THR A 194 -6.42 -9.97 32.02
C THR A 194 -7.71 -10.26 31.24
N ALA A 195 -7.56 -10.47 29.94
CA ALA A 195 -7.88 -11.72 29.24
C ALA A 195 -7.37 -11.63 27.79
N SER A 196 -6.98 -12.77 27.22
CA SER A 196 -6.69 -13.00 25.78
C SER A 196 -5.22 -13.24 25.36
N ALA A 197 -4.46 -13.96 26.18
CA ALA A 197 -3.24 -14.63 25.69
C ALA A 197 -3.50 -15.67 24.58
N ALA A 198 -4.77 -16.06 24.37
CA ALA A 198 -5.17 -17.03 23.35
C ALA A 198 -5.41 -16.41 21.96
N ALA A 199 -6.00 -15.21 21.84
CA ALA A 199 -6.19 -14.58 20.52
C ALA A 199 -4.90 -13.94 19.98
N ILE A 200 -4.01 -13.53 20.89
CA ILE A 200 -2.70 -12.91 20.58
C ILE A 200 -1.78 -13.86 19.80
N LYS A 201 -1.92 -15.19 19.93
CA LYS A 201 -1.13 -16.15 19.13
C LYS A 201 -1.60 -16.31 17.68
N PHE A 202 -2.83 -15.91 17.35
CA PHE A 202 -3.43 -16.21 16.04
C PHE A 202 -3.30 -15.09 15.01
N LEU A 203 -2.96 -13.87 15.42
CA LEU A 203 -2.99 -12.67 14.55
C LEU A 203 -1.62 -12.01 14.34
N LEU A 204 -0.61 -12.37 15.15
CA LEU A 204 0.79 -11.97 14.99
C LEU A 204 1.49 -12.36 13.64
N PRO A 205 1.08 -13.39 12.87
CA PRO A 205 1.88 -13.86 11.72
C PRO A 205 1.73 -13.17 10.34
N TYR A 206 0.78 -12.28 10.10
CA TYR A 206 0.27 -12.05 8.71
C TYR A 206 0.69 -10.75 8.02
N LEU A 207 1.65 -10.03 8.59
CA LEU A 207 2.11 -8.76 8.04
C LEU A 207 3.60 -8.83 7.70
N ASN A 208 3.94 -9.58 6.65
CA ASN A 208 5.05 -9.26 5.73
C ASN A 208 5.12 -10.19 4.51
N GLY A 209 5.18 -9.58 3.31
CA GLY A 209 5.29 -10.29 2.03
C GLY A 209 4.89 -9.49 0.78
N LEU A 210 4.42 -8.24 0.90
CA LEU A 210 4.04 -7.42 -0.25
C LEU A 210 5.05 -6.30 -0.47
N MET A 211 6.13 -6.63 -1.19
CA MET A 211 6.59 -5.93 -2.40
C MET A 211 7.78 -6.68 -3.07
N PRO A 212 7.57 -7.89 -3.60
CA PRO A 212 8.51 -8.55 -4.52
C PRO A 212 8.65 -7.81 -5.86
N ARG A 213 9.60 -8.25 -6.70
CA ARG A 213 9.88 -7.83 -8.10
C ARG A 213 8.68 -7.55 -9.03
N TRP A 214 7.43 -7.73 -8.60
CA TRP A 214 6.26 -7.23 -9.31
C TRP A 214 6.08 -5.72 -9.22
N ILE A 215 6.70 -4.97 -8.29
CA ILE A 215 6.95 -3.53 -8.54
C ILE A 215 7.84 -3.41 -9.76
N VAL A 216 8.95 -4.14 -9.85
CA VAL A 216 9.84 -4.10 -11.03
C VAL A 216 9.13 -4.59 -12.30
N ASN A 217 8.13 -5.48 -12.21
CA ASN A 217 7.28 -5.86 -13.35
C ASN A 217 6.09 -4.90 -13.57
N LEU A 218 5.67 -4.14 -12.56
CA LEU A 218 4.89 -2.91 -12.71
C LEU A 218 5.71 -1.89 -13.53
N TRP A 219 7.05 -2.00 -13.57
CA TRP A 219 7.91 -1.17 -14.40
C TRP A 219 8.06 -1.68 -15.85
N ALA A 220 8.00 -3.00 -16.07
CA ALA A 220 7.79 -3.57 -17.39
C ALA A 220 6.37 -3.25 -17.93
N TRP A 221 5.37 -3.23 -17.04
CA TRP A 221 4.00 -2.74 -17.27
C TRP A 221 3.92 -1.21 -17.52
N LEU A 222 4.99 -0.46 -17.20
CA LEU A 222 5.16 0.97 -17.52
C LEU A 222 6.04 1.23 -18.77
N GLY A 223 6.42 0.19 -19.52
CA GLY A 223 6.99 0.31 -20.87
C GLY A 223 8.47 0.73 -20.98
N LEU A 224 9.36 0.34 -20.06
CA LEU A 224 10.80 0.62 -20.17
C LEU A 224 11.67 -0.64 -20.34
N PRO A 225 12.73 -0.60 -21.19
CA PRO A 225 13.64 -1.72 -21.40
C PRO A 225 14.66 -1.87 -20.25
N VAL A 226 15.06 -3.12 -19.99
CA VAL A 226 16.07 -3.47 -18.98
C VAL A 226 17.46 -3.37 -19.61
N GLY A 227 18.20 -2.32 -19.24
CA GLY A 227 19.65 -2.25 -19.43
C GLY A 227 20.13 -1.14 -20.36
N SER A 228 20.64 -0.05 -19.79
CA SER A 228 21.92 0.57 -20.13
C SER A 228 22.15 1.78 -19.22
N ALA A 229 23.41 2.00 -18.84
CA ALA A 229 23.89 2.92 -17.82
C ALA A 229 23.27 4.33 -17.86
N ALA A 230 22.87 4.83 -16.69
CA ALA A 230 22.52 6.25 -16.50
C ALA A 230 23.79 7.05 -16.12
N PRO A 231 24.00 8.25 -16.69
CA PRO A 231 25.10 9.13 -16.33
C PRO A 231 24.84 9.81 -14.97
N GLN A 232 25.91 10.03 -14.21
CA GLN A 232 25.87 10.69 -12.92
C GLN A 232 25.51 12.18 -13.03
N PRO A 233 24.74 12.75 -12.08
CA PRO A 233 24.65 14.20 -11.92
C PRO A 233 25.51 14.67 -10.75
N SER A 234 26.40 15.60 -11.06
CA SER A 234 27.11 16.42 -10.09
C SER A 234 26.26 17.66 -9.71
N HIS A 235 26.35 18.00 -8.43
CA HIS A 235 26.01 19.28 -7.77
C HIS A 235 24.54 19.70 -7.56
N LEU A 236 24.27 19.98 -6.25
CA LEU A 236 23.18 20.78 -5.65
C LEU A 236 21.82 20.04 -5.63
N ILE A 237 21.12 19.86 -4.51
CA ILE A 237 20.67 20.86 -3.53
C ILE A 237 20.43 20.20 -2.14
N LYS A 238 20.86 20.97 -1.13
CA LYS A 238 20.60 21.08 0.32
C LYS A 238 19.62 20.12 1.02
N ASN A 239 20.00 19.77 2.25
CA ASN A 239 19.21 19.11 3.29
C ASN A 239 17.95 19.92 3.61
N GLU A 240 16.77 19.39 3.28
CA GLU A 240 15.47 19.97 3.64
C GLU A 240 14.63 18.87 4.31
N THR A 241 14.06 19.18 5.47
CA THR A 241 13.24 18.30 6.30
C THR A 241 11.88 18.00 5.66
N PRO A 242 11.35 16.75 5.77
CA PRO A 242 10.08 16.35 5.14
C PRO A 242 8.82 17.03 5.69
N SER A 243 8.79 17.40 6.97
CA SER A 243 7.62 18.00 7.64
C SER A 243 7.16 19.35 7.07
N ASP A 244 8.04 20.12 6.43
CA ASP A 244 7.70 21.46 5.89
C ASP A 244 7.01 21.41 4.50
N LYS A 245 6.80 20.22 3.92
CA LYS A 245 6.36 20.06 2.51
C LYS A 245 4.91 19.62 2.31
N LEU A 246 4.08 19.56 3.35
CA LEU A 246 2.67 19.21 3.20
C LEU A 246 1.81 20.48 3.07
N ASP A 247 1.99 21.24 1.98
CA ASP A 247 1.05 22.32 1.67
C ASP A 247 -0.26 21.69 1.15
N PRO A 248 -1.38 21.82 1.89
CA PRO A 248 -2.68 21.29 1.48
C PRO A 248 -3.32 22.11 0.34
N SER A 249 -2.70 23.18 -0.13
CA SER A 249 -3.09 23.89 -1.35
C SER A 249 -2.37 23.37 -2.61
N VAL A 250 -1.35 22.51 -2.46
CA VAL A 250 -0.61 21.92 -3.58
C VAL A 250 -0.99 20.42 -3.73
N PRO A 251 -1.76 20.04 -4.76
CA PRO A 251 -2.22 18.65 -4.94
C PRO A 251 -1.12 17.60 -4.91
N LYS A 252 0.09 17.95 -5.38
CA LYS A 252 1.26 17.05 -5.44
C LYS A 252 1.88 16.75 -4.07
N SER A 253 1.61 17.57 -3.07
CA SER A 253 2.03 17.33 -1.68
C SER A 253 0.98 16.62 -0.86
N TYR A 254 -0.22 16.32 -1.41
CA TYR A 254 -1.26 15.68 -0.60
C TYR A 254 -0.80 14.31 -0.09
N PRO A 255 -0.97 14.02 1.21
CA PRO A 255 -0.60 12.73 1.81
C PRO A 255 -1.23 11.54 1.08
N MET A 256 -2.43 11.73 0.52
CA MET A 256 -3.15 10.71 -0.24
C MET A 256 -2.40 10.23 -1.49
N ASN A 257 -1.47 11.02 -2.05
CA ASN A 257 -0.62 10.56 -3.15
C ASN A 257 0.23 9.33 -2.77
N LEU A 258 0.58 9.22 -1.48
CA LEU A 258 1.39 8.13 -0.93
C LEU A 258 0.52 7.12 -0.16
N ILE A 259 -0.42 7.60 0.66
CA ILE A 259 -1.27 6.75 1.50
C ILE A 259 -2.14 5.85 0.62
N LEU A 260 -2.86 6.40 -0.36
CA LEU A 260 -3.81 5.61 -1.17
C LEU A 260 -3.15 4.39 -1.84
N PRO A 261 -2.04 4.52 -2.60
CA PRO A 261 -1.41 3.35 -3.21
C PRO A 261 -0.77 2.39 -2.20
N ALA A 262 -0.24 2.88 -1.07
CA ALA A 262 0.45 2.04 -0.09
C ALA A 262 -0.49 1.31 0.87
N TYR A 263 -1.59 1.93 1.25
CA TYR A 263 -2.56 1.38 2.20
C TYR A 263 -3.68 0.61 1.49
N GLU A 264 -4.43 1.26 0.59
CA GLU A 264 -5.72 0.76 0.09
C GLU A 264 -5.58 -0.60 -0.59
N THR A 265 -4.52 -0.75 -1.38
CA THR A 265 -4.25 -1.99 -2.11
C THR A 265 -3.69 -3.09 -1.21
N VAL A 266 -2.87 -2.74 -0.22
CA VAL A 266 -2.16 -3.70 0.63
C VAL A 266 -3.09 -4.34 1.65
N TRP A 267 -3.93 -3.56 2.33
CA TRP A 267 -4.78 -4.10 3.41
C TRP A 267 -5.77 -5.16 2.90
N ARG A 268 -6.27 -5.00 1.67
CA ARG A 268 -7.16 -6.00 1.05
C ARG A 268 -6.43 -7.30 0.78
N VAL A 269 -5.21 -7.25 0.26
CA VAL A 269 -4.42 -8.46 -0.03
C VAL A 269 -4.03 -9.15 1.27
N VAL A 270 -3.64 -8.40 2.29
CA VAL A 270 -3.33 -8.95 3.63
C VAL A 270 -4.55 -9.65 4.21
N LEU A 271 -5.70 -8.96 4.25
CA LEU A 271 -6.95 -9.53 4.78
C LEU A 271 -7.33 -10.80 4.05
N ARG A 272 -7.31 -10.79 2.72
CA ARG A 272 -7.66 -11.95 1.91
C ARG A 272 -6.69 -13.09 2.12
N SER A 273 -5.38 -12.85 2.05
CA SER A 273 -4.36 -13.87 2.31
C SER A 273 -4.52 -14.50 3.70
N PHE A 274 -4.84 -13.71 4.71
CA PHE A 274 -5.11 -14.21 6.05
C PHE A 274 -6.34 -15.14 6.09
N LEU A 275 -7.44 -14.72 5.48
CA LEU A 275 -8.65 -15.54 5.40
C LEU A 275 -8.42 -16.84 4.62
N GLU A 276 -7.61 -16.78 3.55
CA GLU A 276 -7.24 -17.95 2.76
C GLU A 276 -6.43 -18.98 3.54
N ILE A 277 -5.40 -18.52 4.25
CA ILE A 277 -4.51 -19.40 5.01
C ILE A 277 -5.24 -20.00 6.21
N ARG A 278 -6.16 -19.25 6.85
CA ARG A 278 -6.71 -19.60 8.16
C ARG A 278 -8.16 -20.04 8.21
N TYR A 279 -8.98 -19.60 7.27
CA TYR A 279 -10.44 -19.76 7.37
C TYR A 279 -11.09 -20.37 6.13
N ARG A 280 -10.37 -20.53 5.01
CA ARG A 280 -10.92 -21.15 3.81
C ARG A 280 -11.09 -22.67 3.91
N GLU A 281 -10.47 -23.30 4.89
CA GLU A 281 -10.40 -24.78 5.01
C GLU A 281 -9.78 -25.42 3.75
N ALA A 282 -8.78 -24.76 3.15
CA ALA A 282 -8.06 -25.31 2.01
C ALA A 282 -7.30 -26.59 2.44
N PRO A 283 -7.22 -27.63 1.58
CA PRO A 283 -6.50 -28.87 1.90
C PRO A 283 -5.04 -28.63 2.33
N ASP A 284 -4.40 -27.62 1.74
CA ASP A 284 -3.00 -27.24 2.01
C ASP A 284 -2.87 -26.12 3.06
N GLY A 285 -3.95 -25.72 3.73
CA GLY A 285 -3.98 -24.56 4.63
C GLY A 285 -3.04 -24.67 5.83
N ASP A 286 -2.87 -25.89 6.36
CA ASP A 286 -1.91 -26.17 7.44
C ASP A 286 -0.46 -26.00 6.98
N ASP A 287 -0.14 -26.48 5.78
CA ASP A 287 1.20 -26.37 5.20
C ASP A 287 1.52 -24.91 4.84
N TRP A 288 0.51 -24.15 4.38
CA TRP A 288 0.64 -22.70 4.17
C TRP A 288 0.85 -21.96 5.49
N SER A 289 0.12 -22.33 6.55
CA SER A 289 0.28 -21.75 7.88
C SER A 289 1.70 -21.98 8.40
N ARG A 290 2.19 -23.23 8.39
CA ARG A 290 3.56 -23.57 8.84
C ARG A 290 4.63 -22.87 8.00
N THR A 291 4.46 -22.82 6.67
CA THR A 291 5.40 -22.12 5.78
C THR A 291 5.53 -20.64 6.14
N MET A 292 4.43 -19.99 6.53
CA MET A 292 4.46 -18.58 6.95
C MET A 292 5.04 -18.43 8.37
N GLU A 293 4.82 -19.38 9.27
CA GLU A 293 5.45 -19.42 10.61
C GLU A 293 6.97 -19.54 10.51
N GLU A 294 7.49 -20.51 9.74
CA GLU A 294 8.92 -20.69 9.47
C GLU A 294 9.55 -19.43 8.85
N TYR A 295 8.81 -18.76 7.96
CA TYR A 295 9.23 -17.51 7.36
C TYR A 295 9.40 -16.41 8.41
N LEU A 296 8.49 -16.30 9.39
CA LEU A 296 8.58 -15.29 10.45
C LEU A 296 9.73 -15.56 11.42
N GLU A 297 9.94 -16.81 11.79
CA GLU A 297 11.11 -17.20 12.59
C GLU A 297 12.40 -16.81 11.89
N THR A 298 12.46 -17.04 10.58
CA THR A 298 13.59 -16.62 9.76
C THR A 298 13.77 -15.10 9.75
N LEU A 299 12.69 -14.31 9.75
CA LEU A 299 12.74 -12.84 9.78
C LEU A 299 13.25 -12.26 11.11
N GLN A 300 13.31 -13.06 12.18
CA GLN A 300 13.92 -12.62 13.44
C GLN A 300 15.44 -12.49 13.34
N ASP A 301 16.08 -13.20 12.39
CA ASP A 301 17.50 -13.04 12.09
C ASP A 301 17.71 -11.77 11.23
N PRO A 302 18.45 -10.76 11.74
CA PRO A 302 18.72 -9.52 11.01
C PRO A 302 19.44 -9.73 9.66
N ASP A 303 20.17 -10.83 9.50
CA ASP A 303 20.95 -11.16 8.30
C ASP A 303 20.19 -12.04 7.30
N CYS A 304 18.97 -12.47 7.63
CA CYS A 304 18.25 -13.50 6.86
C CYS A 304 18.00 -13.10 5.40
N MET A 305 17.87 -11.81 5.10
CA MET A 305 17.51 -11.33 3.76
C MET A 305 18.57 -11.64 2.71
N ARG A 306 19.83 -11.88 3.11
CA ARG A 306 20.87 -12.37 2.18
C ARG A 306 20.46 -13.70 1.53
N GLN A 307 19.70 -14.51 2.26
CA GLN A 307 19.19 -15.82 1.82
C GLN A 307 17.86 -15.73 1.07
N LYS A 308 17.28 -14.52 0.92
CA LYS A 308 16.00 -14.27 0.25
C LYS A 308 14.89 -15.21 0.76
N PRO A 309 14.56 -15.14 2.07
CA PRO A 309 13.71 -16.14 2.73
C PRO A 309 12.33 -16.28 2.09
N LEU A 310 11.80 -15.21 1.49
CA LEU A 310 10.55 -15.22 0.74
C LEU A 310 10.52 -16.23 -0.43
N PHE A 311 11.69 -16.54 -1.00
CA PHE A 311 11.86 -17.45 -2.13
C PHE A 311 12.45 -18.81 -1.74
N LYS A 312 12.72 -19.02 -0.45
CA LYS A 312 13.20 -20.29 0.10
C LYS A 312 12.00 -21.20 0.31
N SER A 313 12.11 -22.44 -0.17
CA SER A 313 11.07 -23.43 0.06
C SER A 313 11.07 -23.84 1.53
N SER A 314 9.88 -24.00 2.12
CA SER A 314 9.69 -24.65 3.41
C SER A 314 9.96 -26.15 3.30
N HIS A 315 9.87 -26.84 4.45
CA HIS A 315 9.88 -28.30 4.51
C HIS A 315 8.79 -28.97 3.66
N HIS A 316 7.72 -28.24 3.33
CA HIS A 316 6.60 -28.68 2.49
C HIS A 316 6.79 -28.38 0.99
N ASN A 317 7.98 -27.92 0.59
CA ASN A 317 8.29 -27.50 -0.78
C ASN A 317 7.43 -26.34 -1.31
N VAL A 318 6.79 -25.58 -0.42
CA VAL A 318 6.03 -24.36 -0.72
C VAL A 318 6.88 -23.17 -0.32
N LYS A 319 6.91 -22.10 -1.13
CA LYS A 319 7.58 -20.85 -0.76
C LYS A 319 6.57 -19.87 -0.20
N PRO A 320 6.94 -19.00 0.75
CA PRO A 320 6.08 -17.88 1.16
C PRO A 320 5.61 -17.03 -0.04
N MET A 321 6.50 -16.81 -1.02
CA MET A 321 6.14 -16.13 -2.28
C MET A 321 5.02 -16.84 -3.05
N ASP A 322 4.95 -18.16 -3.03
CA ASP A 322 3.94 -18.91 -3.77
C ASP A 322 2.56 -18.73 -3.13
N ILE A 323 2.50 -18.69 -1.79
CA ILE A 323 1.28 -18.35 -1.03
C ILE A 323 0.83 -16.92 -1.35
N VAL A 324 1.75 -15.95 -1.34
CA VAL A 324 1.44 -14.55 -1.69
C VAL A 324 0.93 -14.44 -3.14
N LYS A 325 1.55 -15.15 -4.09
CA LYS A 325 1.09 -15.17 -5.49
C LYS A 325 -0.28 -15.79 -5.61
N GLU A 326 -0.56 -16.85 -4.87
CA GLU A 326 -1.86 -17.50 -4.88
C GLU A 326 -2.94 -16.58 -4.32
N GLY A 327 -2.66 -15.88 -3.21
CA GLY A 327 -3.52 -14.83 -2.68
C GLY A 327 -3.80 -13.72 -3.70
N LEU A 328 -2.77 -13.26 -4.43
CA LEU A 328 -2.92 -12.24 -5.48
C LEU A 328 -3.64 -12.76 -6.73
N ARG A 329 -3.52 -14.06 -7.04
CA ARG A 329 -4.23 -14.70 -8.15
C ARG A 329 -5.72 -14.79 -7.86
N LEU A 330 -6.08 -15.15 -6.62
CA LEU A 330 -7.46 -15.29 -6.18
C LEU A 330 -8.11 -13.92 -5.90
N TYR A 331 -7.35 -12.98 -5.35
CA TYR A 331 -7.82 -11.66 -4.92
C TYR A 331 -6.91 -10.55 -5.43
N PRO A 332 -6.89 -10.31 -6.75
CA PRO A 332 -6.10 -9.22 -7.31
C PRO A 332 -6.56 -7.88 -6.70
N PRO A 333 -5.66 -7.07 -6.11
CA PRO A 333 -6.02 -5.79 -5.50
C PRO A 333 -6.59 -4.80 -6.53
N THR A 334 -6.24 -4.99 -7.80
CA THR A 334 -6.83 -4.27 -8.94
C THR A 334 -7.43 -5.30 -9.88
N SER A 335 -8.73 -5.58 -9.69
CA SER A 335 -9.46 -6.57 -10.48
C SER A 335 -9.90 -6.06 -11.86
N ARG A 336 -9.81 -4.75 -12.11
CA ARG A 336 -10.20 -4.14 -13.38
C ARG A 336 -9.25 -2.99 -13.72
N MET A 337 -8.66 -3.05 -14.91
CA MET A 337 -7.90 -1.93 -15.45
C MET A 337 -8.64 -1.32 -16.62
N HIS A 338 -8.81 -0.01 -16.56
CA HIS A 338 -9.44 0.77 -17.61
C HIS A 338 -8.37 1.52 -18.40
N ARG A 339 -8.52 1.53 -19.72
CA ARG A 339 -7.74 2.39 -20.60
C ARG A 339 -8.67 3.11 -21.57
N VAL A 340 -8.37 4.36 -21.82
CA VAL A 340 -9.07 5.16 -22.83
C VAL A 340 -8.09 5.45 -23.96
N PHE A 341 -8.41 4.98 -25.15
CA PHE A 341 -7.59 5.18 -26.33
C PHE A 341 -8.27 6.19 -27.25
N GLU A 342 -7.55 7.26 -27.59
CA GLU A 342 -7.97 8.20 -28.63
C GLU A 342 -7.17 7.96 -29.90
N GLN A 343 -7.86 7.59 -30.97
CA GLN A 343 -7.27 7.34 -32.28
C GLN A 343 -8.24 7.84 -33.38
N ASP A 344 -7.72 8.66 -34.31
CA ASP A 344 -8.48 9.17 -35.46
C ASP A 344 -9.83 9.84 -35.07
N GLY A 345 -9.85 10.56 -33.94
CA GLY A 345 -11.04 11.23 -33.41
C GLY A 345 -12.06 10.28 -32.75
N LYS A 346 -11.75 8.99 -32.61
CA LYS A 346 -12.58 8.01 -31.90
C LYS A 346 -11.99 7.67 -30.55
N THR A 347 -12.84 7.67 -29.53
CA THR A 347 -12.51 7.25 -28.17
C THR A 347 -12.94 5.80 -27.97
N THR A 348 -12.00 4.93 -27.61
CA THR A 348 -12.25 3.51 -27.31
C THR A 348 -11.88 3.24 -25.86
N THR A 349 -12.83 2.74 -25.08
CA THR A 349 -12.57 2.30 -23.70
C THR A 349 -12.31 0.80 -23.69
N ALA A 350 -11.14 0.41 -23.19
CA ALA A 350 -10.74 -0.98 -23.04
C ALA A 350 -10.66 -1.39 -21.57
N PHE A 351 -10.95 -2.66 -21.31
CA PHE A 351 -11.01 -3.25 -19.98
C PHE A 351 -10.13 -4.50 -19.93
N ALA A 352 -9.31 -4.62 -18.90
CA ALA A 352 -8.65 -5.87 -18.53
C ALA A 352 -9.19 -6.32 -17.18
N ASN A 353 -9.72 -7.55 -17.13
CA ASN A 353 -10.16 -8.22 -15.90
C ASN A 353 -9.08 -9.18 -15.39
#